data_AF-A0A3D1Z0N5-F1
#
_entry.id   AF-A0A3D1Z0N5-F1
#
_cell.length_a   1.000
_cell.length_b   1.000
_cell.length_c   1.000
_cell.angle_alpha   90.00
_cell.angle_beta   90.00
_cell.angle_gamma   90.00
#
_symmetry.space_group_name_H-M   'P 1'
#
loop_
_entity.id
_entity.type
_entity.pdbx_description
1 polymer ?
#
loop_
_entity_poly.entity_id
_entity_poly.type
_entity_poly.pdbx_seq_one_letter_code
_entity_poly.pdbx_strand_id
1 'polypeptide(L)'
;MEEVGTRSQVEQTALDNNAATSGLKPPTEISSSIKASQIVDYVFWIMVAIVLLRFAFKLIGANSHNAFVTLIYNATAPVVDIFRGIVGDVVSGTMVIEFSSLIAIIILWLIYKAVLRLITIVK
;
A
#
# COMPACT_ATOMS: atom_id res chain seq x y z
N MET A 1 -35.31 59.53 -27.63
CA MET A 1 -34.79 58.36 -28.37
C MET A 1 -33.45 57.94 -27.74
N GLU A 2 -33.45 57.55 -26.45
CA GLU A 2 -32.23 57.52 -25.62
C GLU A 2 -32.10 56.24 -24.76
N GLU A 3 -32.67 55.12 -25.22
CA GLU A 3 -32.67 53.84 -24.46
C GLU A 3 -31.74 52.75 -25.01
N VAL A 4 -31.16 52.95 -26.20
CA VAL A 4 -30.41 51.88 -26.89
C VAL A 4 -28.98 51.74 -26.35
N GLY A 5 -28.33 52.84 -25.97
CA GLY A 5 -26.93 52.83 -25.50
C GLY A 5 -26.74 52.16 -24.13
N THR A 6 -27.73 52.27 -23.24
CA THR A 6 -27.68 51.72 -21.89
C THR A 6 -27.82 50.20 -21.90
N ARG A 7 -28.66 49.66 -22.79
CA ARG A 7 -28.89 48.21 -22.92
C ARG A 7 -27.66 47.47 -23.44
N SER A 8 -26.96 48.05 -24.41
CA SER A 8 -25.71 47.48 -24.93
C SER A 8 -24.60 47.42 -23.88
N GLN A 9 -24.50 48.42 -22.99
CA GLN A 9 -23.52 48.39 -21.91
C GLN A 9 -23.86 47.35 -20.84
N VAL A 10 -25.12 47.23 -20.44
CA VAL A 10 -25.56 46.21 -19.47
C VAL A 10 -25.35 44.80 -20.01
N GLU A 11 -25.58 44.58 -21.31
CA GLU A 11 -25.34 43.29 -21.97
C GLU A 11 -23.84 42.99 -22.09
N GLN A 12 -23.01 43.98 -22.40
CA GLN A 12 -21.55 43.84 -22.45
C GLN A 12 -20.97 43.53 -21.06
N THR A 13 -21.43 44.22 -20.01
CA THR A 13 -21.03 43.98 -18.62
C THR A 13 -21.46 42.59 -18.14
N ALA A 14 -22.65 42.13 -18.54
CA ALA A 14 -23.10 40.77 -18.23
C ALA A 14 -22.25 39.69 -18.93
N LEU A 15 -21.81 39.93 -20.16
CA LEU A 15 -20.93 39.03 -20.91
C LEU A 15 -19.51 38.97 -20.32
N ASP A 16 -18.97 40.11 -19.89
CA ASP A 16 -17.65 40.22 -19.26
C ASP A 16 -17.61 39.50 -17.89
N ASN A 17 -18.67 39.67 -17.09
CA ASN A 17 -18.82 38.97 -15.81
C ASN A 17 -18.93 37.45 -15.97
N ASN A 18 -19.63 36.99 -17.01
CA ASN A 18 -19.75 35.56 -17.30
C ASN A 18 -18.42 34.98 -17.84
N ALA A 19 -17.65 35.75 -18.61
CA ALA A 19 -16.31 35.35 -19.05
C ALA A 19 -15.33 35.21 -17.87
N ALA A 20 -15.41 36.10 -16.88
CA ALA A 20 -14.60 36.01 -15.65
C ALA A 20 -14.92 34.75 -14.80
N THR A 21 -16.18 34.30 -14.80
CA THR A 21 -16.59 33.06 -14.11
C THR A 21 -16.29 31.79 -14.92
N SER A 22 -16.21 31.88 -16.24
CA SER A 22 -15.93 30.75 -17.14
C SER A 22 -14.47 30.28 -17.10
N GLY A 23 -13.57 31.12 -16.61
CA GLY A 23 -12.15 30.82 -16.38
C GLY A 23 -11.82 30.28 -14.98
N LEU A 24 -12.81 30.19 -14.09
CA LEU A 24 -12.62 29.55 -12.79
C LEU A 24 -12.45 28.06 -13.03
N LYS A 25 -11.20 27.58 -12.99
CA LYS A 25 -10.92 26.15 -12.89
C LYS A 25 -11.79 25.62 -11.73
N PRO A 26 -12.71 24.68 -11.99
CA PRO A 26 -13.65 24.22 -10.98
C PRO A 26 -12.86 23.80 -9.74
N PRO A 27 -13.41 23.98 -8.52
CA PRO A 27 -12.74 23.59 -7.28
C PRO A 27 -12.13 22.22 -7.48
N THR A 28 -10.81 22.15 -7.43
CA THR A 28 -10.00 20.96 -7.69
C THR A 28 -10.75 19.76 -7.13
N GLU A 29 -11.28 18.89 -8.01
CA GLU A 29 -11.94 17.68 -7.57
C GLU A 29 -10.95 16.95 -6.67
N ILE A 30 -11.20 16.98 -5.36
CA ILE A 30 -10.44 16.19 -4.40
C ILE A 30 -10.91 14.75 -4.60
N SER A 31 -10.48 14.14 -5.69
CA SER A 31 -10.69 12.73 -5.98
C SER A 31 -9.84 11.93 -5.00
N SER A 32 -10.34 11.84 -3.77
CA SER A 32 -9.87 10.91 -2.74
C SER A 32 -10.30 9.49 -3.11
N SER A 33 -9.86 9.06 -4.29
CA SER A 33 -9.85 7.65 -4.64
C SER A 33 -8.71 7.02 -3.85
N ILE A 34 -8.99 6.61 -2.61
CA ILE A 34 -8.21 5.56 -1.95
C ILE A 34 -8.29 4.38 -2.91
N LYS A 35 -7.26 4.22 -3.74
CA LYS A 35 -7.23 3.16 -4.75
C LYS A 35 -7.15 1.88 -3.96
N ALA A 36 -8.11 0.97 -4.11
CA ALA A 36 -8.08 -0.34 -3.44
C ALA A 36 -6.71 -1.04 -3.62
N SER A 37 -6.02 -0.78 -4.73
CA SER A 37 -4.65 -1.21 -4.97
C SER A 37 -3.65 -0.76 -3.89
N GLN A 38 -3.76 0.47 -3.38
CA GLN A 38 -2.85 0.99 -2.36
C GLN A 38 -2.99 0.25 -1.03
N ILE A 39 -4.22 -0.09 -0.63
CA ILE A 39 -4.45 -0.86 0.61
C ILE A 39 -3.83 -2.25 0.47
N VAL A 40 -4.06 -2.91 -0.66
CA VAL A 40 -3.47 -4.23 -0.95
C VAL A 40 -1.94 -4.16 -0.89
N ASP A 41 -1.33 -3.13 -1.49
CA ASP A 41 0.11 -2.93 -1.46
C ASP A 41 0.64 -2.83 -0.04
N TYR A 42 0.05 -1.96 0.79
CA TYR A 42 0.48 -1.80 2.17
C TYR A 42 0.32 -3.08 2.99
N VAL A 43 -0.78 -3.83 2.81
CA VAL A 43 -1.03 -5.10 3.51
C VAL A 43 0.00 -6.17 3.13
N PHE A 44 0.39 -6.26 1.86
CA PHE A 44 1.42 -7.20 1.46
C PHE A 44 2.80 -6.79 2.01
N TRP A 45 3.16 -5.52 1.93
CA TRP A 45 4.44 -5.04 2.46
C TRP A 45 4.56 -5.19 3.97
N ILE A 46 3.50 -4.94 4.74
CA ILE A 46 3.53 -5.14 6.19
C ILE A 46 3.67 -6.62 6.54
N MET A 47 2.99 -7.52 5.82
CA MET A 47 3.13 -8.97 6.03
C MET A 47 4.57 -9.42 5.75
N VAL A 48 5.14 -9.00 4.61
CA VAL A 48 6.53 -9.29 4.25
C VAL A 48 7.50 -8.75 5.31
N ALA A 49 7.28 -7.53 5.80
CA ALA A 49 8.12 -6.93 6.84
C ALA A 49 8.05 -7.71 8.17
N ILE A 50 6.87 -8.18 8.57
CA ILE A 50 6.70 -8.95 9.82
C ILE A 50 7.37 -10.33 9.70
N VAL A 51 7.28 -11.01 8.55
CA VAL A 51 7.99 -12.28 8.31
C VAL A 51 9.50 -12.05 8.22
N LEU A 52 9.95 -10.97 7.59
CA LEU A 52 11.37 -10.59 7.58
C LEU A 52 11.89 -10.31 8.99
N LEU A 53 11.09 -9.65 9.83
CA LEU A 53 11.42 -9.41 11.23
C LEU A 53 11.56 -10.72 12.01
N ARG A 54 10.65 -11.68 11.78
CA ARG A 54 10.78 -13.04 12.33
C ARG A 54 12.12 -13.66 11.94
N PHE A 55 12.46 -13.64 10.65
CA PHE A 55 13.72 -14.17 10.16
C PHE A 55 14.92 -13.49 10.83
N ALA A 56 14.93 -12.16 10.89
CA ALA A 56 15.99 -11.39 11.53
C ALA A 56 16.13 -11.75 13.02
N PHE A 57 15.03 -11.87 13.75
CA PHE A 57 15.02 -12.28 15.16
C PHE A 57 15.58 -13.69 15.36
N LYS A 58 15.20 -14.64 14.51
CA LYS A 58 15.77 -15.99 14.53
C LYS A 58 17.27 -15.96 14.23
N LEU A 59 17.68 -15.18 13.23
CA LEU A 59 19.06 -15.07 12.78
C LEU A 59 20.00 -14.51 13.86
N ILE A 60 19.55 -13.50 14.62
CA ILE A 60 20.34 -12.90 15.70
C ILE A 60 20.17 -13.62 17.05
N GLY A 61 19.37 -14.68 17.10
CA GLY A 61 19.07 -15.41 18.33
C GLY A 61 18.33 -14.57 19.37
N ALA A 62 17.34 -13.79 18.93
CA ALA A 62 16.50 -12.96 19.80
C ALA A 62 15.81 -13.81 20.88
N ASN A 63 15.65 -13.22 22.07
CA ASN A 63 15.07 -13.91 23.22
C ASN A 63 13.60 -14.29 22.97
N SER A 64 13.32 -15.59 22.87
CA SER A 64 11.97 -16.13 22.65
C SER A 64 11.02 -15.99 23.85
N HIS A 65 11.53 -15.61 25.04
CA HIS A 65 10.71 -15.23 26.20
C HIS A 65 10.24 -13.77 26.16
N ASN A 66 10.77 -12.96 25.23
CA ASN A 66 10.29 -11.59 25.06
C ASN A 66 8.92 -11.60 24.36
N ALA A 67 7.92 -10.99 24.99
CA ALA A 67 6.54 -10.98 24.48
C ALA A 67 6.41 -10.46 23.04
N PHE A 68 7.22 -9.47 22.64
CA PHE A 68 7.18 -8.94 21.27
C PHE A 68 7.77 -9.93 20.26
N VAL A 69 8.87 -10.61 20.60
CA VAL A 69 9.45 -11.66 19.74
C VAL A 69 8.46 -12.81 19.58
N THR A 70 7.84 -13.25 20.68
CA THR A 70 6.80 -14.30 20.67
C THR A 70 5.59 -13.89 19.83
N LEU A 71 5.14 -12.64 19.94
CA LEU A 71 4.04 -12.10 19.13
C LEU A 71 4.35 -12.21 17.63
N ILE A 72 5.53 -11.78 17.20
CA ILE A 72 5.96 -11.87 15.80
C ILE A 72 6.02 -13.32 15.33
N TYR A 73 6.56 -14.22 16.15
CA TYR A 73 6.64 -15.65 15.81
C TYR A 73 5.26 -16.29 15.66
N ASN A 74 4.32 -15.95 16.53
CA ASN A 74 2.96 -16.48 16.48
C ASN A 74 2.15 -15.90 15.32
N ALA A 75 2.25 -14.59 15.09
CA ALA A 75 1.54 -13.92 14.00
C ALA A 75 1.97 -14.41 12.61
N THR A 76 3.23 -14.83 12.47
CA THR A 76 3.79 -15.32 11.20
C THR A 76 3.71 -16.83 11.03
N ALA A 77 3.44 -17.58 12.10
CA ALA A 77 3.44 -19.04 12.08
C ALA A 77 2.52 -19.64 10.99
N PRO A 78 1.26 -19.19 10.80
CA PRO A 78 0.39 -19.77 9.77
C PRO A 78 0.94 -19.65 8.35
N VAL A 79 1.74 -18.61 8.06
CA VAL A 79 2.32 -18.39 6.74
C VAL A 79 3.63 -19.18 6.58
N VAL A 80 4.48 -19.16 7.61
CA VAL A 80 5.80 -19.80 7.57
C VAL A 80 5.68 -21.33 7.66
N ASP A 81 4.73 -21.84 8.44
CA ASP A 81 4.59 -23.28 8.69
C ASP A 81 4.21 -24.08 7.44
N ILE A 82 3.57 -23.45 6.44
CA ILE A 82 3.27 -24.05 5.13
C ILE A 82 4.56 -24.48 4.41
N PHE A 83 5.66 -23.75 4.63
CA PHE A 83 6.96 -24.00 4.01
C PHE A 83 7.92 -24.75 4.93
N ARG A 84 7.44 -25.26 6.07
CA ARG A 84 8.26 -25.95 7.06
C ARG A 84 8.70 -27.30 6.55
N GLY A 85 10.00 -27.59 6.67
CA GLY A 85 10.58 -28.85 6.23
C GLY A 85 10.98 -28.92 4.75
N ILE A 86 10.76 -27.86 3.95
CA ILE A 86 11.28 -27.79 2.57
C ILE A 86 12.81 -27.80 2.56
N VAL A 87 13.41 -27.01 3.46
CA VAL A 87 14.86 -26.99 3.72
C VAL A 87 15.04 -27.03 5.23
N GLY A 88 16.02 -27.82 5.70
CA GLY A 88 16.33 -27.92 7.12
C GLY A 88 16.97 -26.65 7.66
N ASP A 89 16.59 -26.24 8.87
CA ASP A 89 17.13 -25.05 9.52
C ASP A 89 18.58 -25.25 9.95
N VAL A 90 19.40 -24.19 9.86
CA VAL A 90 20.77 -24.19 10.42
C VAL A 90 20.74 -23.55 11.79
N VAL A 91 21.22 -24.28 12.80
CA VAL A 91 21.21 -23.84 14.20
C VAL A 91 22.64 -23.66 14.70
N SER A 92 22.91 -22.52 15.34
CA SER A 92 24.19 -22.22 16.00
C SER A 92 23.94 -21.48 17.31
N GLY A 93 23.98 -22.22 18.43
CA GLY A 93 23.62 -21.68 19.74
C GLY A 93 22.16 -21.22 19.77
N THR A 94 21.95 -19.93 20.01
CA THR A 94 20.61 -19.31 19.97
C THR A 94 20.21 -18.81 18.58
N MET A 95 21.15 -18.72 17.64
CA MET A 95 20.90 -18.26 16.27
C MET A 95 20.33 -19.39 15.42
N VAL A 96 19.31 -19.08 14.64
CA VAL A 96 18.64 -20.01 13.74
C VAL A 96 18.45 -19.35 12.38
N ILE A 97 19.01 -19.95 11.34
CA ILE A 97 18.68 -19.63 9.95
C ILE A 97 17.47 -20.47 9.58
N GLU A 98 16.29 -19.87 9.67
CA GLU A 98 15.01 -20.53 9.34
C GLU A 98 14.70 -20.34 7.85
N PHE A 99 15.03 -21.34 7.03
CA PHE A 99 14.84 -21.25 5.58
C PHE A 99 13.37 -21.11 5.19
N SER A 100 12.46 -21.71 5.96
CA SER A 100 11.02 -21.56 5.75
C SER A 100 10.57 -20.09 5.78
N SER A 101 11.19 -19.26 6.62
CA SER A 101 10.91 -17.82 6.66
C SER A 101 11.44 -17.10 5.42
N LEU A 102 12.63 -17.46 4.93
CA LEU A 102 13.15 -16.94 3.66
C LEU A 102 12.22 -17.28 2.49
N ILE A 103 11.82 -18.54 2.41
CA ILE A 103 10.93 -19.02 1.35
C ILE A 103 9.59 -18.30 1.45
N ALA A 104 9.02 -18.15 2.64
CA ALA A 104 7.76 -17.42 2.85
C ALA A 104 7.85 -15.97 2.34
N ILE A 105 8.96 -15.26 2.58
CA ILE A 105 9.17 -13.89 2.08
C ILE A 105 9.19 -13.86 0.56
N ILE A 106 9.93 -14.78 -0.07
CA ILE A 106 10.04 -14.87 -1.53
C ILE A 106 8.66 -15.15 -2.14
N ILE A 107 7.93 -16.13 -1.60
CA ILE A 107 6.61 -16.51 -2.11
C ILE A 107 5.59 -15.40 -1.91
N LEU A 108 5.54 -14.75 -0.73
CA LEU A 108 4.67 -13.61 -0.50
C LEU A 108 4.95 -12.46 -1.47
N TRP A 109 6.22 -12.18 -1.77
CA TRP A 109 6.60 -11.16 -2.75
C TRP A 109 6.14 -11.53 -4.17
N LEU A 110 6.27 -12.80 -4.57
CA LEU A 110 5.77 -13.28 -5.87
C LEU A 110 4.25 -13.20 -5.97
N ILE A 111 3.52 -13.60 -4.93
CA ILE A 111 2.06 -13.48 -4.85
C ILE A 111 1.65 -12.01 -4.97
N TYR A 112 2.30 -11.13 -4.22
CA TYR A 112 2.07 -9.69 -4.30
C TYR A 112 2.22 -9.16 -5.73
N LYS A 113 3.32 -9.50 -6.42
CA LYS A 113 3.56 -9.11 -7.81
C LYS A 113 2.48 -9.65 -8.77
N ALA A 114 2.02 -10.87 -8.55
CA ALA A 114 0.95 -11.46 -9.35
C ALA A 114 -0.39 -10.73 -9.12
N VAL A 115 -0.75 -10.45 -7.86
CA VAL A 115 -1.97 -9.72 -7.48
C VAL A 115 -1.96 -8.30 -8.07
N LEU A 116 -0.84 -7.58 -7.94
CA LEU A 116 -0.67 -6.26 -8.54
C LEU A 116 -0.90 -6.27 -10.06
N ARG A 117 -0.35 -7.29 -10.74
CA ARG A 117 -0.49 -7.42 -12.19
C ARG A 117 -1.94 -7.70 -12.58
N LEU A 118 -2.64 -8.54 -11.82
CA LEU A 118 -4.05 -8.82 -12.03
C LEU A 118 -4.91 -7.56 -11.85
N ILE A 119 -4.70 -6.79 -10.79
CA ILE A 119 -5.39 -5.52 -10.56
C ILE A 119 -5.16 -4.54 -11.73
N THR A 120 -3.94 -4.49 -12.25
CA THR A 120 -3.60 -3.62 -13.37
C THR A 120 -4.28 -4.03 -14.68
N ILE A 121 -4.50 -5.33 -14.91
CA ILE A 121 -5.18 -5.83 -16.13
C ILE A 121 -6.69 -5.57 -16.07
N VAL A 122 -7.29 -5.62 -14.89
CA VAL A 122 -8.75 -5.45 -14.70
C VAL A 122 -9.17 -3.98 -14.76
N LYS A 123 -8.24 -3.06 -14.50
CA LYS A 123 -8.48 -1.61 -14.54
C LYS A 123 -8.37 -1.07 -15.96
#